data_AF-A0A4Q7EG35-F1
#
_entry.id   AF-A0A4Q7EG35-F1
#
_cell.length_a   1.000
_cell.length_b   1.000
_cell.length_c   1.000
_cell.angle_alpha   90.00
_cell.angle_beta   90.00
_cell.angle_gamma   90.00
#
_symmetry.space_group_name_H-M   'P 1'
#
loop_
_entity.id
_entity.type
_entity.pdbx_description
1 polymer ?
#
loop_
_entity_poly.entity_id
_entity_poly.type
_entity_poly.pdbx_seq_one_letter_code
_entity_poly.pdbx_strand_id
1 'polypeptide(L)'
;MNDLMHSLKRLSRRWLYGAIALVVATGLVVTTPQPSKADINIFDLIFNGIQYVQLSNLSDEQEVDIGRQTDRALKRQGIRVLRQDVPVSQYINEIGQRLAMVSDRNQIPYTFQIVADDSINAFATSGGFVYLNTGLIKAANNEAELAGVVAHEIGHIVGRHSINRMREITLANGIVGALGVSQDDLVNIGVQLALFLPNSRTAEYEADELGYENLGQAGYDQRGLISFMQNLRSGTPEFFSSHPDPGNRVNRLQEMYADSHREEATYGTNPEIYRSRIAGL
;
A
#
# COMPACT_ATOMS: atom_id res chain seq x y z
N MET A 1 75.36 25.13 22.27
CA MET A 1 74.43 25.56 21.19
C MET A 1 73.76 24.37 20.48
N ASN A 2 74.43 23.23 20.29
CA ASN A 2 73.86 22.05 19.62
C ASN A 2 72.74 21.31 20.38
N ASP A 3 72.79 21.21 21.71
CA ASP A 3 71.76 20.51 22.50
C ASP A 3 70.40 21.21 22.54
N LEU A 4 70.42 22.55 22.58
CA LEU A 4 69.21 23.38 22.60
C LEU A 4 68.45 23.24 21.27
N MET A 5 69.18 23.16 20.16
CA MET A 5 68.63 22.98 18.82
C MET A 5 68.08 21.56 18.58
N HIS A 6 68.68 20.54 19.20
CA HIS A 6 68.15 19.18 19.21
C HIS A 6 66.88 19.03 20.05
N SER A 7 66.84 19.69 21.21
CA SER A 7 65.66 19.70 22.09
C SER A 7 64.45 20.37 21.41
N LEU A 8 64.67 21.53 20.76
CA LEU A 8 63.62 22.25 20.02
C LEU A 8 63.07 21.45 18.83
N LYS A 9 63.93 20.76 18.07
CA LYS A 9 63.50 19.87 16.96
C LYS A 9 62.74 18.65 17.46
N ARG A 10 63.06 18.14 18.65
CA ARG A 10 62.34 17.02 19.28
C ARG A 10 60.99 17.47 19.82
N LEU A 11 60.89 18.69 20.37
CA LEU A 11 59.63 19.28 20.80
C LEU A 11 58.69 19.54 19.62
N SER A 12 59.20 20.13 18.52
CA SER A 12 58.38 20.43 17.33
C SER A 12 57.86 19.17 16.65
N ARG A 13 58.64 18.09 16.61
CA ARG A 13 58.17 16.78 16.11
C ARG A 13 57.05 16.20 16.98
N ARG A 14 57.12 16.34 18.31
CA ARG A 14 56.05 15.85 19.21
C ARG A 14 54.74 16.59 18.99
N TRP A 15 54.79 17.90 18.80
CA TRP A 15 53.60 18.70 18.45
C TRP A 15 53.06 18.35 17.05
N LEU A 16 53.96 18.12 16.08
CA LEU A 16 53.56 17.69 14.74
C LEU A 16 52.86 16.33 14.74
N TYR A 17 53.39 15.34 15.44
CA TYR A 17 52.74 14.03 15.58
C TYR A 17 51.42 14.11 16.37
N GLY A 18 51.35 14.98 17.38
CA GLY A 18 50.10 15.26 18.10
C GLY A 18 49.02 15.86 17.18
N ALA A 19 49.39 16.82 16.32
CA ALA A 19 48.49 17.42 15.36
C ALA A 19 48.02 16.41 14.29
N ILE A 20 48.92 15.58 13.77
CA ILE A 20 48.57 14.52 12.80
C ILE A 20 47.62 13.50 13.46
N ALA A 21 47.89 13.07 14.69
CA ALA A 21 47.02 12.13 15.41
C ALA A 21 45.63 12.73 15.67
N LEU A 22 45.56 14.03 16.00
CA LEU A 22 44.29 14.73 16.17
C LEU A 22 43.50 14.77 14.86
N VAL A 23 44.14 15.12 13.73
CA VAL A 23 43.51 15.18 12.41
C VAL A 23 43.00 13.80 11.97
N VAL A 24 43.79 12.75 12.17
CA VAL A 24 43.39 11.36 11.87
C VAL A 24 42.21 10.93 12.75
N ALA A 25 42.25 11.25 14.05
CA ALA A 25 41.16 10.92 14.98
C ALA A 25 39.87 11.68 14.63
N THR A 26 39.95 12.97 14.32
CA THR A 26 38.78 13.76 13.88
C THR A 26 38.27 13.30 12.52
N GLY A 27 39.16 12.95 11.59
CA GLY A 27 38.80 12.41 10.29
C GLY A 27 38.00 11.12 10.44
N LEU A 28 38.48 10.18 11.26
CA LEU A 28 37.79 8.93 11.55
C LEU A 28 36.40 9.16 12.16
N VAL A 29 36.25 10.10 13.10
CA VAL A 29 34.95 10.41 13.74
C VAL A 29 33.95 11.05 12.76
N VAL A 30 34.42 11.87 11.81
CA VAL A 30 33.56 12.53 10.82
C VAL A 30 33.21 11.60 9.65
N THR A 31 34.09 10.65 9.30
CA THR A 31 33.86 9.70 8.20
C THR A 31 33.21 8.40 8.64
N THR A 32 33.17 8.08 9.95
CA THR A 32 32.37 6.97 10.43
C THR A 32 30.89 7.31 10.21
N PRO A 33 30.14 6.52 9.43
CA PRO A 33 28.70 6.72 9.32
C PRO A 33 28.11 6.67 10.73
N GLN A 34 27.53 7.78 11.18
CA GLN A 34 26.77 7.76 12.42
C GLN A 34 25.56 6.87 12.17
N PRO A 35 25.32 5.84 12.99
CA PRO A 35 24.03 5.16 12.95
C PRO A 35 22.96 6.24 13.12
N SER A 36 21.96 6.23 12.24
CA SER A 36 20.79 7.08 12.41
C SER A 36 20.32 6.91 13.85
N LYS A 37 20.17 8.02 14.58
CA LYS A 37 19.53 7.97 15.89
C LYS A 37 18.08 7.59 15.64
N ALA A 38 17.79 6.29 15.71
CA ALA A 38 16.47 5.84 16.06
C ALA A 38 16.21 6.38 17.47
N ASP A 39 15.13 7.15 17.64
CA ASP A 39 14.60 7.50 18.96
C ASP A 39 14.08 6.21 19.60
N ILE A 40 15.00 5.38 20.08
CA ILE A 40 14.70 4.10 20.71
C ILE A 40 14.20 4.42 22.12
N ASN A 41 12.89 4.48 22.27
CA ASN A 41 12.25 4.58 23.56
C ASN A 41 12.41 3.26 24.32
N ILE A 42 13.20 3.27 25.38
CA ILE A 42 13.48 2.11 26.24
C ILE A 42 12.19 1.50 26.83
N PHE A 43 11.15 2.31 27.06
CA PHE A 43 9.87 1.80 27.53
C PHE A 43 9.14 1.00 26.44
N ASP A 44 9.21 1.40 25.18
CA ASP A 44 8.62 0.62 24.08
C ASP A 44 9.37 -0.70 23.86
N LEU A 45 10.70 -0.70 24.00
CA LEU A 45 11.50 -1.92 23.98
C LEU A 45 11.13 -2.91 25.10
N ILE A 46 10.88 -2.40 26.31
CA ILE A 46 10.64 -3.23 27.50
C ILE A 46 9.19 -3.71 27.57
N PHE A 47 8.21 -2.89 27.16
CA PHE A 47 6.78 -3.17 27.37
C PHE A 47 6.03 -3.58 26.10
N ASN A 48 6.47 -3.15 24.91
CA ASN A 48 5.78 -3.45 23.65
C ASN A 48 6.57 -4.41 22.75
N GLY A 49 7.90 -4.43 22.84
CA GLY A 49 8.80 -5.33 22.11
C GLY A 49 8.85 -5.06 20.61
N ILE A 50 10.06 -4.98 20.03
CA ILE A 50 10.21 -4.82 18.58
C ILE A 50 9.93 -6.17 17.91
N GLN A 51 8.84 -6.26 17.16
CA GLN A 51 8.54 -7.44 16.35
C GLN A 51 9.28 -7.36 15.02
N TYR A 52 9.93 -8.45 14.62
CA TYR A 52 10.62 -8.58 13.34
C TYR A 52 9.88 -9.56 12.44
N VAL A 53 9.84 -9.22 11.15
CA VAL A 53 9.07 -9.93 10.14
C VAL A 53 9.96 -10.26 8.94
N GLN A 54 9.91 -11.52 8.50
CA GLN A 54 10.57 -11.96 7.27
C GLN A 54 9.58 -11.92 6.10
N LEU A 55 9.69 -10.91 5.25
CA LEU A 55 8.78 -10.71 4.11
C LEU A 55 8.78 -11.89 3.11
N SER A 56 9.85 -12.69 3.05
CA SER A 56 9.93 -13.88 2.19
C SER A 56 9.08 -15.06 2.66
N ASN A 57 8.66 -15.08 3.93
CA ASN A 57 7.83 -16.14 4.51
C ASN A 57 6.75 -15.54 5.42
N LEU A 58 6.16 -14.43 4.97
CA LEU A 58 5.12 -13.70 5.70
C LEU A 58 3.83 -14.52 5.72
N SER A 59 3.34 -14.87 6.91
CA SER A 59 2.04 -15.52 7.08
C SER A 59 0.88 -14.55 6.85
N ASP A 60 -0.30 -15.08 6.55
CA ASP A 60 -1.52 -14.26 6.41
C ASP A 60 -1.83 -13.50 7.71
N GLU A 61 -1.61 -14.11 8.88
CA GLU A 61 -1.83 -13.48 10.17
C GLU A 61 -0.90 -12.27 10.38
N GLN A 62 0.38 -12.41 10.05
CA GLN A 62 1.34 -11.29 10.13
C GLN A 62 0.99 -10.18 9.14
N GLU A 63 0.56 -10.54 7.92
CA GLU A 63 0.12 -9.57 6.93
C GLU A 63 -1.12 -8.80 7.39
N VAL A 64 -2.10 -9.49 7.99
CA VAL A 64 -3.30 -8.89 8.59
C VAL A 64 -2.93 -7.96 9.73
N ASP A 65 -1.95 -8.31 10.56
CA ASP A 65 -1.54 -7.44 11.65
C ASP A 65 -0.82 -6.18 11.15
N ILE A 66 0.07 -6.29 10.16
CA ILE A 66 0.66 -5.13 9.46
C ILE A 66 -0.45 -4.26 8.86
N GLY A 67 -1.43 -4.86 8.20
CA GLY A 67 -2.60 -4.17 7.64
C GLY A 67 -3.39 -3.39 8.68
N ARG A 68 -3.70 -4.04 9.81
CA ARG A 68 -4.42 -3.44 10.93
C ARG A 68 -3.67 -2.26 11.55
N GLN A 69 -2.36 -2.38 11.70
CA GLN A 69 -1.53 -1.30 12.22
C GLN A 69 -1.42 -0.14 11.21
N THR A 70 -1.35 -0.46 9.92
CA THR A 70 -1.39 0.52 8.81
C THR A 70 -2.71 1.29 8.80
N ASP A 71 -3.85 0.62 8.92
CA ASP A 71 -5.18 1.25 9.04
C ASP A 71 -5.25 2.26 10.19
N ARG A 72 -4.76 1.86 11.38
CA ARG A 72 -4.67 2.75 12.54
C ARG A 72 -3.78 3.96 12.26
N ALA A 73 -2.66 3.76 11.57
CA ALA A 73 -1.74 4.83 11.22
C ALA A 73 -2.34 5.80 10.19
N LEU A 74 -3.03 5.31 9.16
CA LEU A 74 -3.74 6.12 8.17
C LEU A 74 -4.80 7.01 8.83
N LYS A 75 -5.60 6.46 9.75
CA LYS A 75 -6.59 7.22 10.53
C LYS A 75 -5.95 8.32 11.38
N ARG A 76 -4.78 8.06 11.97
CA ARG A 76 -3.99 9.08 12.71
C ARG A 76 -3.43 10.17 11.78
N GLN A 77 -3.12 9.83 10.54
CA GLN A 77 -2.64 10.79 9.53
C GLN A 77 -3.78 11.60 8.87
N GLY A 78 -5.03 11.35 9.24
CA GLY A 78 -6.17 12.17 8.84
C GLY A 78 -7.14 11.52 7.85
N ILE A 79 -6.92 10.26 7.47
CA ILE A 79 -7.92 9.51 6.70
C ILE A 79 -9.19 9.35 7.54
N ARG A 80 -10.28 9.97 7.08
CA ARG A 80 -11.58 9.97 7.76
C ARG A 80 -12.50 8.96 7.11
N VAL A 81 -12.82 7.90 7.85
CA VAL A 81 -13.76 6.87 7.39
C VAL A 81 -15.16 7.11 7.96
N LEU A 82 -16.19 6.77 7.19
CA LEU A 82 -17.58 6.76 7.65
C LEU A 82 -17.77 5.65 8.70
N ARG A 83 -18.78 5.81 9.55
CA ARG A 83 -19.12 4.77 10.53
C ARG A 83 -19.65 3.53 9.82
N GLN A 84 -19.28 2.35 10.30
CA GLN A 84 -19.65 1.07 9.69
C GLN A 84 -21.13 0.71 9.86
N ASP A 85 -21.85 1.37 10.76
CA ASP A 85 -23.26 1.13 11.06
C ASP A 85 -24.23 1.87 10.15
N VAL A 86 -23.74 2.76 9.27
CA VAL A 86 -24.62 3.50 8.36
C VAL A 86 -25.00 2.64 7.15
N PRO A 87 -26.22 2.79 6.58
CA PRO A 87 -26.72 1.90 5.52
C PRO A 87 -25.80 1.77 4.31
N VAL A 88 -25.16 2.86 3.87
CA VAL A 88 -24.26 2.82 2.73
C VAL A 88 -22.98 2.04 3.04
N SER A 89 -22.41 2.15 4.24
CA SER A 89 -21.23 1.35 4.63
C SER A 89 -21.56 -0.14 4.69
N GLN A 90 -22.75 -0.51 5.18
CA GLN A 90 -23.21 -1.91 5.15
C GLN A 90 -23.36 -2.42 3.72
N TYR A 91 -23.95 -1.62 2.83
CA TYR A 91 -24.10 -1.97 1.42
C TYR A 91 -22.74 -2.15 0.70
N ILE A 92 -21.79 -1.24 0.92
CA ILE A 92 -20.43 -1.38 0.37
C ILE A 92 -19.74 -2.63 0.92
N ASN A 93 -19.92 -2.91 2.21
CA ASN A 93 -19.41 -4.14 2.82
C ASN A 93 -20.08 -5.40 2.21
N GLU A 94 -21.39 -5.40 1.93
CA GLU A 94 -22.07 -6.52 1.26
C GLU A 94 -21.45 -6.83 -0.11
N ILE A 95 -21.20 -5.81 -0.94
CA ILE A 95 -20.52 -5.94 -2.24
C ILE A 95 -19.13 -6.54 -2.04
N GLY A 96 -18.34 -5.95 -1.15
CA GLY A 96 -16.97 -6.36 -0.89
C GLY A 96 -16.85 -7.78 -0.36
N GLN A 97 -17.67 -8.17 0.61
CA GLN A 97 -17.65 -9.53 1.16
C GLN A 97 -18.07 -10.58 0.13
N ARG A 98 -19.03 -10.25 -0.75
CA ARG A 98 -19.43 -11.13 -1.85
C ARG A 98 -18.26 -11.40 -2.81
N LEU A 99 -17.48 -10.37 -3.15
CA LEU A 99 -16.30 -10.49 -4.00
C LEU A 99 -15.15 -11.21 -3.29
N ALA A 100 -14.89 -10.88 -2.02
CA ALA A 100 -13.82 -11.49 -1.25
C ALA A 100 -14.01 -13.01 -1.07
N MET A 101 -15.26 -13.46 -0.89
CA MET A 101 -15.61 -14.87 -0.67
C MET A 101 -15.20 -15.79 -1.83
N VAL A 102 -15.24 -15.28 -3.07
CA VAL A 102 -14.87 -16.03 -4.28
C VAL A 102 -13.39 -15.88 -4.64
N SER A 103 -12.65 -15.01 -3.97
CA SER A 103 -11.22 -14.79 -4.24
C SER A 103 -10.35 -15.92 -3.67
N ASP A 104 -9.15 -16.09 -4.25
CA ASP A 104 -8.15 -17.07 -3.80
C ASP A 104 -7.61 -16.83 -2.38
N ARG A 105 -7.89 -15.65 -1.79
CA ARG A 105 -7.53 -15.31 -0.41
C ARG A 105 -8.75 -15.10 0.48
N ASN A 106 -9.81 -15.86 0.29
CA ASN A 106 -11.07 -15.74 1.06
C ASN A 106 -10.98 -16.04 2.57
N GLN A 107 -9.82 -16.48 3.07
CA GLN A 107 -9.61 -16.82 4.49
C GLN A 107 -9.13 -15.62 5.34
N ILE A 108 -8.69 -14.53 4.71
CA ILE A 108 -8.28 -13.33 5.45
C ILE A 108 -9.49 -12.43 5.75
N PRO A 109 -9.49 -11.68 6.87
CA PRO A 109 -10.60 -10.81 7.22
C PRO A 109 -10.60 -9.53 6.39
N TYR A 110 -11.43 -9.48 5.34
CA TYR A 110 -11.59 -8.26 4.55
C TYR A 110 -12.40 -7.19 5.29
N THR A 111 -11.94 -5.94 5.23
CA THR A 111 -12.60 -4.76 5.78
C THR A 111 -12.73 -3.71 4.69
N PHE A 112 -13.96 -3.32 4.38
CA PHE A 112 -14.27 -2.29 3.40
C PHE A 112 -14.65 -0.99 4.10
N GLN A 113 -14.00 0.11 3.75
CA GLN A 113 -14.16 1.40 4.42
C GLN A 113 -14.46 2.49 3.41
N ILE A 114 -15.46 3.32 3.71
CA ILE A 114 -15.74 4.51 2.91
C ILE A 114 -14.94 5.66 3.50
N VAL A 115 -14.11 6.31 2.68
CA VAL A 115 -13.35 7.50 3.05
C VAL A 115 -14.14 8.74 2.62
N ALA A 116 -14.31 9.69 3.54
CA ALA A 116 -14.99 10.96 3.30
C ALA A 116 -14.09 11.90 2.48
N ASP A 117 -14.05 11.65 1.17
CA ASP A 117 -13.21 12.34 0.20
C ASP A 117 -13.95 12.37 -1.16
N ASP A 118 -14.04 13.54 -1.79
CA ASP A 118 -14.75 13.76 -3.05
C ASP A 118 -13.91 13.38 -4.28
N SER A 119 -12.63 13.03 -4.11
CA SER A 119 -11.80 12.48 -5.19
C SER A 119 -12.30 11.10 -5.63
N ILE A 120 -12.11 10.81 -6.91
CA ILE A 120 -12.44 9.52 -7.52
C ILE A 120 -11.23 8.60 -7.31
N ASN A 121 -11.20 7.91 -6.17
CA ASN A 121 -10.11 7.00 -5.82
C ASN A 121 -10.60 5.82 -4.96
N ALA A 122 -9.87 4.71 -5.05
CA ALA A 122 -9.90 3.60 -4.10
C ALA A 122 -8.46 3.11 -3.91
N PHE A 123 -8.22 2.41 -2.81
CA PHE A 123 -6.94 1.75 -2.60
C PHE A 123 -7.10 0.58 -1.64
N ALA A 124 -6.18 -0.37 -1.71
CA ALA A 124 -6.04 -1.47 -0.78
C ALA A 124 -4.71 -1.41 -0.02
N THR A 125 -4.73 -1.79 1.26
CA THR A 125 -3.52 -2.10 2.02
C THR A 125 -3.44 -3.59 2.32
N SER A 126 -2.26 -4.06 2.72
CA SER A 126 -2.02 -5.46 3.08
C SER A 126 -3.08 -5.99 4.06
N GLY A 127 -3.37 -7.29 4.01
CA GLY A 127 -4.17 -7.94 5.05
C GLY A 127 -5.68 -7.68 4.98
N GLY A 128 -6.21 -7.33 3.80
CA GLY A 128 -7.66 -7.31 3.56
C GLY A 128 -8.34 -5.95 3.70
N PHE A 129 -7.61 -4.85 3.87
CA PHE A 129 -8.21 -3.52 4.07
C PHE A 129 -8.38 -2.79 2.75
N VAL A 130 -9.61 -2.45 2.39
CA VAL A 130 -9.98 -1.75 1.16
C VAL A 130 -10.69 -0.45 1.50
N TYR A 131 -10.32 0.62 0.81
CA TYR A 131 -10.78 1.98 1.04
C TYR A 131 -11.40 2.54 -0.24
N LEU A 132 -12.58 3.11 -0.13
CA LEU A 132 -13.32 3.69 -1.25
C LEU A 132 -13.69 5.14 -0.93
N ASN A 133 -13.27 6.08 -1.77
CA ASN A 133 -13.63 7.48 -1.58
C ASN A 133 -15.11 7.71 -1.95
N THR A 134 -15.76 8.64 -1.26
CA THR A 134 -17.14 9.01 -1.58
C THR A 134 -17.30 9.52 -3.02
N GLY A 135 -16.28 10.20 -3.56
CA GLY A 135 -16.24 10.63 -4.96
C GLY A 135 -16.31 9.46 -5.94
N LEU A 136 -15.55 8.40 -5.68
CA LEU A 136 -15.57 7.16 -6.48
C LEU A 136 -16.97 6.52 -6.48
N ILE A 137 -17.57 6.37 -5.30
CA ILE A 137 -18.90 5.77 -5.16
C ILE A 137 -19.95 6.60 -5.91
N LYS A 138 -19.85 7.93 -5.87
CA LYS A 138 -20.76 8.82 -6.61
C LYS A 138 -20.53 8.75 -8.13
N ALA A 139 -19.29 8.52 -8.56
CA ALA A 139 -18.90 8.48 -9.97
C ALA A 139 -19.34 7.19 -10.69
N ALA A 140 -19.43 6.06 -9.99
CA ALA A 140 -19.94 4.82 -10.58
C ALA A 140 -21.42 4.98 -11.03
N ASN A 141 -21.75 4.44 -12.20
CA ASN A 141 -23.10 4.56 -12.76
C ASN A 141 -24.06 3.50 -12.20
N ASN A 142 -23.53 2.34 -11.82
CA ASN A 142 -24.28 1.21 -11.29
C ASN A 142 -23.40 0.39 -10.34
N GLU A 143 -23.99 -0.62 -9.70
CA GLU A 143 -23.30 -1.46 -8.73
C GLU A 143 -22.21 -2.32 -9.39
N ALA A 144 -22.38 -2.77 -10.64
CA ALA A 144 -21.39 -3.56 -11.35
C ALA A 144 -20.10 -2.78 -11.62
N GLU A 145 -20.18 -1.49 -11.95
CA GLU A 145 -19.02 -0.61 -12.08
C GLU A 145 -18.26 -0.48 -10.75
N LEU A 146 -18.98 -0.19 -9.66
CA LEU A 146 -18.38 -0.10 -8.32
C LEU A 146 -17.76 -1.45 -7.89
N ALA A 147 -18.48 -2.55 -8.09
CA ALA A 147 -18.02 -3.90 -7.79
C ALA A 147 -16.76 -4.24 -8.61
N GLY A 148 -16.66 -3.76 -9.85
CA GLY A 148 -15.45 -3.88 -10.67
C GLY A 148 -14.24 -3.24 -10.01
N VAL A 149 -14.38 -2.02 -9.48
CA VAL A 149 -13.29 -1.35 -8.75
C VAL A 149 -12.94 -2.10 -7.46
N VAL A 150 -13.94 -2.53 -6.69
CA VAL A 150 -13.70 -3.32 -5.47
C VAL A 150 -12.98 -4.63 -5.80
N ALA A 151 -13.35 -5.30 -6.89
CA ALA A 151 -12.72 -6.54 -7.33
C ALA A 151 -11.26 -6.31 -7.75
N HIS A 152 -10.97 -5.19 -8.42
CA HIS A 152 -9.61 -4.77 -8.75
C HIS A 152 -8.75 -4.55 -7.49
N GLU A 153 -9.28 -3.85 -6.48
CA GLU A 153 -8.60 -3.68 -5.19
C GLU A 153 -8.35 -5.00 -4.44
N ILE A 154 -9.31 -5.93 -4.51
CA ILE A 154 -9.12 -7.31 -4.00
C ILE A 154 -8.02 -8.02 -4.80
N GLY A 155 -7.93 -7.82 -6.11
CA GLY A 155 -6.84 -8.30 -6.96
C GLY A 155 -5.46 -7.88 -6.45
N HIS A 156 -5.29 -6.63 -6.00
CA HIS A 156 -4.04 -6.18 -5.36
C HIS A 156 -3.70 -6.93 -4.08
N ILE A 157 -4.71 -7.29 -3.28
CA ILE A 157 -4.53 -8.05 -2.04
C ILE A 157 -4.20 -9.52 -2.35
N VAL A 158 -4.86 -10.12 -3.34
CA VAL A 158 -4.60 -11.48 -3.80
C VAL A 158 -3.17 -11.60 -4.34
N GLY A 159 -2.74 -10.68 -5.21
CA GLY A 159 -1.37 -10.62 -5.75
C GLY A 159 -0.30 -10.17 -4.75
N ARG A 160 -0.68 -9.85 -3.51
CA ARG A 160 0.20 -9.33 -2.44
C ARG A 160 1.07 -8.15 -2.91
N HIS A 161 0.55 -7.28 -3.79
CA HIS A 161 1.32 -6.23 -4.45
C HIS A 161 1.95 -5.25 -3.44
N SER A 162 1.22 -4.89 -2.38
CA SER A 162 1.74 -4.04 -1.30
C SER A 162 2.94 -4.68 -0.59
N ILE A 163 2.90 -5.99 -0.30
CA ILE A 163 3.99 -6.72 0.35
C ILE A 163 5.22 -6.84 -0.56
N ASN A 164 5.01 -7.11 -1.85
CA ASN A 164 6.08 -7.12 -2.83
C ASN A 164 6.78 -5.75 -2.89
N ARG A 165 6.01 -4.66 -2.84
CA ARG A 165 6.58 -3.32 -2.86
C ARG A 165 7.27 -2.93 -1.56
N MET A 166 6.73 -3.34 -0.40
CA MET A 166 7.45 -3.21 0.88
C MET A 166 8.80 -3.94 0.82
N ARG A 167 8.87 -5.14 0.23
CA ARG A 167 10.11 -5.89 0.06
C ARG A 167 11.12 -5.15 -0.80
N GLU A 168 10.69 -4.56 -1.91
CA GLU A 168 11.58 -3.77 -2.78
C GLU A 168 12.13 -2.53 -2.05
N ILE A 169 11.28 -1.80 -1.32
CA ILE A 169 11.68 -0.60 -0.57
C ILE A 169 12.63 -0.95 0.58
N THR A 170 12.32 -2.01 1.34
CA THR A 170 13.16 -2.44 2.47
C THR A 170 14.55 -2.87 2.01
N LEU A 171 14.64 -3.56 0.87
CA LEU A 171 15.91 -3.92 0.24
C LEU A 171 16.67 -2.70 -0.27
N ALA A 172 15.99 -1.78 -0.98
CA ALA A 172 16.60 -0.56 -1.51
C ALA A 172 17.16 0.34 -0.40
N ASN A 173 16.47 0.42 0.74
CA ASN A 173 16.88 1.22 1.89
C ASN A 173 17.89 0.51 2.80
N GLY A 174 18.21 -0.76 2.55
CA GLY A 174 19.17 -1.53 3.35
C GLY A 174 18.72 -1.79 4.80
N ILE A 175 17.42 -1.79 5.07
CA ILE A 175 16.86 -1.96 6.43
C ILE A 175 16.51 -3.42 6.77
N VAL A 176 16.81 -4.36 5.87
CA VAL A 176 16.64 -5.79 6.12
C VAL A 176 17.80 -6.31 6.98
N GLY A 177 17.51 -6.65 8.25
CA GLY A 177 18.47 -7.24 9.17
C GLY A 177 18.42 -8.77 9.20
N ALA A 178 19.28 -9.39 10.00
CA ALA A 178 19.34 -10.86 10.16
C ALA A 178 18.04 -11.47 10.71
N LEU A 179 17.29 -10.71 11.51
CA LEU A 179 16.00 -11.10 12.07
C LEU A 179 14.81 -10.77 11.15
N GLY A 180 15.05 -10.05 10.05
CA GLY A 180 14.03 -9.49 9.17
C GLY A 180 13.94 -7.96 9.29
N VAL A 181 12.76 -7.42 9.01
CA VAL A 181 12.44 -5.99 9.07
C VAL A 181 11.55 -5.75 10.29
N SER A 182 11.73 -4.62 10.99
CA SER A 182 10.85 -4.29 12.11
C SER A 182 9.42 -4.07 11.61
N GLN A 183 8.42 -4.46 12.40
CA GLN A 183 7.03 -4.28 12.03
C GLN A 183 6.67 -2.78 11.90
N ASP A 184 7.24 -1.92 12.74
CA ASP A 184 7.02 -0.48 12.67
C ASP A 184 7.52 0.11 11.34
N ASP A 185 8.68 -0.34 10.84
CA ASP A 185 9.18 0.06 9.52
C ASP A 185 8.22 -0.37 8.41
N LEU A 186 7.69 -1.60 8.49
CA LEU A 186 6.72 -2.11 7.51
C LEU A 186 5.41 -1.32 7.53
N VAL A 187 4.91 -0.95 8.72
CA VAL A 187 3.73 -0.10 8.88
C VAL A 187 3.98 1.29 8.27
N ASN A 188 5.13 1.90 8.56
CA ASN A 188 5.50 3.21 8.01
C ASN A 188 5.61 3.19 6.49
N ILE A 189 6.18 2.12 5.91
CA ILE A 189 6.23 1.92 4.46
C ILE A 189 4.82 1.68 3.91
N GLY A 190 4.00 0.88 4.58
CA GLY A 190 2.61 0.61 4.20
C GLY A 190 1.77 1.88 4.09
N VAL A 191 1.92 2.80 5.04
CA VAL A 191 1.27 4.12 5.00
C VAL A 191 1.76 4.94 3.80
N GLN A 192 3.08 4.98 3.55
CA GLN A 192 3.62 5.70 2.39
C GLN A 192 3.14 5.11 1.06
N LEU A 193 3.02 3.79 0.98
CA LEU A 193 2.48 3.10 -0.18
C LEU A 193 1.03 3.52 -0.45
N ALA A 194 0.19 3.47 0.58
CA ALA A 194 -1.22 3.82 0.47
C ALA A 194 -1.47 5.28 0.06
N LEU A 195 -0.64 6.21 0.52
CA LEU A 195 -0.87 7.65 0.32
C LEU A 195 -0.18 8.24 -0.91
N PHE A 196 0.98 7.72 -1.31
CA PHE A 196 1.88 8.47 -2.19
C PHE A 196 2.48 7.68 -3.34
N LEU A 197 2.50 6.34 -3.27
CA LEU A 197 3.22 5.54 -4.24
C LEU A 197 2.26 4.85 -5.21
N PRO A 198 2.37 5.12 -6.52
CA PRO A 198 1.60 4.39 -7.51
C PRO A 198 2.00 2.92 -7.53
N ASN A 199 1.03 2.10 -7.93
CA ASN A 199 1.29 0.70 -8.26
C ASN A 199 2.16 0.56 -9.51
N SER A 200 2.81 -0.60 -9.65
CA SER A 200 3.56 -0.94 -10.85
C SER A 200 2.59 -1.33 -11.98
N ARG A 201 3.00 -1.09 -13.24
CA ARG A 201 2.19 -1.48 -14.41
C ARG A 201 1.87 -2.97 -14.44
N THR A 202 2.80 -3.82 -14.00
CA THR A 202 2.59 -5.27 -13.93
C THR A 202 1.57 -5.64 -12.87
N ALA A 203 1.61 -4.99 -11.70
CA ALA A 203 0.61 -5.17 -10.65
C ALA A 203 -0.79 -4.75 -11.09
N GLU A 204 -0.91 -3.65 -11.85
CA GLU A 204 -2.21 -3.20 -12.39
C GLU A 204 -2.82 -4.22 -13.36
N TYR A 205 -2.01 -4.83 -14.24
CA TYR A 205 -2.46 -5.86 -15.16
C TYR A 205 -2.88 -7.16 -14.46
N GLU A 206 -2.15 -7.56 -13.42
CA GLU A 206 -2.49 -8.74 -12.62
C GLU A 206 -3.75 -8.50 -11.78
N ALA A 207 -3.88 -7.31 -11.18
CA ALA A 207 -5.07 -6.92 -10.41
C ALA A 207 -6.32 -6.82 -11.30
N ASP A 208 -6.19 -6.35 -12.54
CA ASP A 208 -7.26 -6.42 -13.55
C ASP A 208 -7.72 -7.83 -13.82
N GLU A 209 -6.78 -8.75 -14.04
CA GLU A 209 -7.06 -10.14 -14.39
C GLU A 209 -7.78 -10.86 -13.23
N LEU A 210 -7.19 -10.80 -12.04
CA LEU A 210 -7.76 -11.38 -10.82
C LEU A 210 -9.11 -10.73 -10.46
N GLY A 211 -9.19 -9.40 -10.58
CA GLY A 211 -10.42 -8.65 -10.31
C GLY A 211 -11.54 -9.01 -11.29
N TYR A 212 -11.23 -9.11 -12.58
CA TYR A 212 -12.18 -9.49 -13.62
C TYR A 212 -12.73 -10.91 -13.41
N GLU A 213 -11.87 -11.86 -13.02
CA GLU A 213 -12.28 -13.22 -12.70
C GLU A 213 -13.18 -13.27 -11.46
N ASN A 214 -12.77 -12.60 -10.37
CA ASN A 214 -13.55 -12.53 -9.13
C ASN A 214 -14.92 -11.86 -9.34
N LEU A 215 -14.98 -10.81 -10.16
CA LEU A 215 -16.21 -10.12 -10.51
C LEU A 215 -17.23 -11.07 -11.16
N GLY A 216 -16.77 -11.84 -12.16
CA GLY A 216 -17.59 -12.84 -12.83
C GLY A 216 -17.97 -14.00 -11.90
N GLN A 217 -17.05 -14.48 -11.06
CA GLN A 217 -17.32 -15.54 -10.08
C GLN A 217 -18.37 -15.13 -9.05
N ALA A 218 -18.37 -13.86 -8.64
CA ALA A 218 -19.39 -13.29 -7.77
C ALA A 218 -20.74 -13.05 -8.48
N GLY A 219 -20.82 -13.25 -9.79
CA GLY A 219 -22.03 -13.10 -10.61
C GLY A 219 -22.33 -11.67 -11.05
N TYR A 220 -21.42 -10.72 -10.84
CA TYR A 220 -21.54 -9.35 -11.34
C TYR A 220 -21.26 -9.27 -12.83
N ASP A 221 -21.92 -8.33 -13.51
CA ASP A 221 -21.62 -8.04 -14.90
C ASP A 221 -20.17 -7.60 -15.08
N GLN A 222 -19.38 -8.43 -15.77
CA GLN A 222 -17.95 -8.21 -15.97
C GLN A 222 -17.65 -6.96 -16.82
N ARG A 223 -18.64 -6.44 -17.56
CA ARG A 223 -18.51 -5.15 -18.24
C ARG A 223 -18.38 -3.99 -17.25
N GLY A 224 -18.77 -4.15 -15.99
CA GLY A 224 -18.65 -3.11 -14.98
C GLY A 224 -17.24 -2.55 -14.85
N LEU A 225 -16.23 -3.42 -14.73
CA LEU A 225 -14.81 -3.01 -14.65
C LEU A 225 -14.35 -2.31 -15.94
N ILE A 226 -14.72 -2.84 -17.10
CA ILE A 226 -14.38 -2.25 -18.41
C ILE A 226 -14.97 -0.85 -18.55
N SER A 227 -16.27 -0.72 -18.25
CA SER A 227 -17.05 0.52 -18.39
C SER A 227 -16.49 1.60 -17.48
N PHE A 228 -16.22 1.25 -16.22
CA PHE A 228 -15.65 2.18 -15.26
C PHE A 228 -14.29 2.72 -15.74
N MET A 229 -13.38 1.84 -16.18
CA MET A 229 -12.08 2.25 -16.71
C MET A 229 -12.19 3.14 -17.96
N GLN A 230 -13.15 2.88 -18.84
CA GLN A 230 -13.44 3.73 -20.00
C GLN A 230 -13.95 5.13 -19.59
N ASN A 231 -14.80 5.19 -18.57
CA ASN A 231 -15.33 6.45 -18.05
C ASN A 231 -14.22 7.33 -17.46
N LEU A 232 -13.26 6.74 -16.75
CA LEU A 232 -12.12 7.46 -16.16
C LEU A 232 -11.20 8.11 -17.20
N ARG A 233 -10.92 7.40 -18.31
CA ARG A 233 -10.11 7.94 -19.42
C ARG A 233 -10.66 9.24 -20.00
N SER A 234 -11.96 9.47 -19.87
CA SER A 234 -12.65 10.59 -20.47
C SER A 234 -12.66 11.85 -19.58
N GLY A 235 -12.13 11.80 -18.34
CA GLY A 235 -12.19 13.00 -17.48
C GLY A 235 -11.53 12.96 -16.09
N THR A 236 -10.83 11.88 -15.69
CA THR A 236 -10.33 11.75 -14.30
C THR A 236 -8.84 11.39 -14.22
N PRO A 237 -7.92 12.38 -14.30
CA PRO A 237 -6.47 12.14 -14.23
C PRO A 237 -5.99 11.63 -12.86
N GLU A 238 -6.75 11.91 -11.79
CA GLU A 238 -6.34 11.63 -10.41
C GLU A 238 -6.30 10.12 -10.11
N PHE A 239 -7.29 9.34 -10.59
CA PHE A 239 -7.31 7.88 -10.44
C PHE A 239 -6.06 7.22 -11.05
N PHE A 240 -5.61 7.71 -12.21
CA PHE A 240 -4.43 7.18 -12.87
C PHE A 240 -3.10 7.59 -12.23
N SER A 241 -3.13 8.47 -11.22
CA SER A 241 -1.95 8.83 -10.43
C SER A 241 -1.58 7.74 -9.43
N SER A 242 -2.56 6.98 -8.91
CA SER A 242 -2.35 5.79 -8.07
C SER A 242 -2.37 4.48 -8.87
N HIS A 243 -3.20 4.41 -9.93
CA HIS A 243 -3.38 3.24 -10.80
C HIS A 243 -2.96 3.54 -12.25
N PRO A 244 -1.67 3.51 -12.60
CA PRO A 244 -1.23 3.87 -13.95
C PRO A 244 -1.94 3.05 -15.03
N ASP A 245 -2.50 3.73 -16.04
CA ASP A 245 -2.97 3.08 -17.27
C ASP A 245 -1.89 3.20 -18.35
N PRO A 246 -1.10 2.15 -18.60
CA PRO A 246 -0.06 2.15 -19.64
C PRO A 246 -0.62 2.19 -21.07
N GLY A 247 -1.93 2.29 -21.27
CA GLY A 247 -2.56 2.44 -22.58
C GLY A 247 -3.39 1.23 -23.04
N ASN A 248 -3.17 0.06 -22.45
CA ASN A 248 -3.69 -1.23 -22.96
C ASN A 248 -4.61 -1.99 -22.00
N ARG A 249 -4.88 -1.48 -20.78
CA ARG A 249 -5.68 -2.21 -19.78
C ARG A 249 -7.11 -2.45 -20.24
N VAL A 250 -7.79 -1.42 -20.74
CA VAL A 250 -9.15 -1.52 -21.30
C VAL A 250 -9.21 -2.54 -22.44
N ASN A 251 -8.25 -2.50 -23.38
CA ASN A 251 -8.23 -3.43 -24.50
C ASN A 251 -8.05 -4.87 -24.02
N ARG A 252 -7.16 -5.11 -23.06
CA ARG A 252 -6.96 -6.45 -22.48
C ARG A 252 -8.23 -6.97 -21.81
N LEU A 253 -8.91 -6.13 -21.01
CA LEU A 253 -10.17 -6.52 -20.38
C LEU A 253 -11.26 -6.81 -21.42
N GLN A 254 -11.30 -6.07 -22.53
CA GLN A 254 -12.22 -6.35 -23.64
C GLN A 254 -11.89 -7.68 -24.34
N GLU A 255 -10.61 -8.00 -24.54
CA GLU A 255 -10.18 -9.30 -25.06
C GLU A 255 -10.58 -10.44 -24.12
N MET A 256 -10.36 -10.29 -22.81
CA MET A 256 -10.81 -11.25 -21.79
C MET A 256 -12.33 -11.41 -21.81
N TYR A 257 -13.08 -10.32 -22.01
CA TYR A 257 -14.53 -10.38 -22.14
C TYR A 257 -14.98 -11.15 -23.38
N ALA A 258 -14.35 -10.91 -24.52
CA ALA A 258 -14.65 -11.63 -25.74
C ALA A 258 -14.33 -13.15 -25.63
N ASP A 259 -13.28 -13.50 -24.90
CA ASP A 259 -12.77 -14.87 -24.82
C ASP A 259 -13.44 -15.72 -23.71
N SER A 260 -13.64 -15.15 -22.51
CA SER A 260 -13.92 -15.93 -21.30
C SER A 260 -14.92 -15.30 -20.32
N HIS A 261 -15.77 -14.37 -20.76
CA HIS A 261 -16.82 -13.85 -19.89
C HIS A 261 -17.81 -14.94 -19.45
N ARG A 262 -18.39 -14.74 -18.27
CA ARG A 262 -19.43 -15.61 -17.71
C ARG A 262 -20.80 -15.09 -18.11
N GLU A 263 -21.48 -15.77 -19.04
CA GLU A 263 -22.79 -15.34 -19.58
C GLU A 263 -23.86 -15.11 -18.48
N GLU A 264 -23.83 -15.92 -17.42
CA GLU A 264 -24.78 -15.85 -16.29
C GLU A 264 -24.52 -14.63 -15.37
N ALA A 265 -23.33 -14.04 -15.43
CA ALA A 265 -22.90 -12.96 -14.56
C ALA A 265 -23.45 -11.61 -15.07
N THR A 266 -24.65 -11.25 -14.63
CA THR A 266 -25.40 -10.07 -15.13
C THR A 266 -25.84 -9.12 -14.02
N TYR A 267 -25.41 -9.38 -12.78
CA TYR A 267 -25.85 -8.62 -11.60
C TYR A 267 -25.25 -7.21 -11.53
N GLY A 268 -25.95 -6.30 -10.87
CA GLY A 268 -25.46 -4.95 -10.54
C GLY A 268 -25.63 -3.88 -11.63
N THR A 269 -26.34 -4.17 -12.72
CA THR A 269 -26.44 -3.26 -13.88
C THR A 269 -27.53 -2.18 -13.76
N ASN A 270 -28.40 -2.23 -12.75
CA ASN A 270 -29.51 -1.28 -12.59
C ASN A 270 -29.04 0.02 -11.90
N PRO A 271 -29.00 1.17 -12.61
CA PRO A 271 -28.53 2.43 -12.04
C PRO A 271 -29.47 2.98 -10.98
N GLU A 272 -30.79 2.81 -11.11
CA GLU A 272 -31.75 3.37 -10.14
C GLU A 272 -31.67 2.68 -8.79
N ILE A 273 -31.52 1.35 -8.79
CA ILE A 273 -31.27 0.59 -7.56
C ILE A 273 -29.99 1.08 -6.91
N TYR A 274 -28.91 1.20 -7.70
CA TYR A 274 -27.62 1.68 -7.19
C TYR A 274 -27.74 3.07 -6.54
N ARG A 275 -28.31 4.05 -7.27
CA ARG A 275 -28.50 5.42 -6.79
C ARG A 275 -29.32 5.47 -5.51
N SER A 276 -30.35 4.64 -5.38
CA SER A 276 -31.16 4.56 -4.16
C SER A 276 -30.36 4.06 -2.95
N ARG A 277 -29.45 3.09 -3.16
CA ARG A 277 -28.63 2.49 -2.09
C ARG A 277 -27.55 3.44 -1.58
N ILE A 278 -27.06 4.34 -2.44
CA ILE A 278 -26.02 5.32 -2.10
C ILE A 278 -26.57 6.72 -1.75
N ALA A 279 -27.89 6.91 -1.73
CA ALA A 279 -28.52 8.22 -1.55
C ALA A 279 -28.19 8.93 -0.20
N GLY A 280 -27.60 8.20 0.76
CA GLY A 280 -27.15 8.74 2.05
C GLY A 280 -25.73 9.32 2.06
N LEU A 281 -25.04 9.38 0.91
CA LEU A 281 -23.72 9.98 0.73
C LEU A 281 -23.74 11.45 0.29
#